data_AF-A0A2V1ISH1-F1
#
_entry.id   AF-A0A2V1ISH1-F1
#
_cell.length_a   1.000
_cell.length_b   1.000
_cell.length_c   1.000
_cell.angle_alpha   90.00
_cell.angle_beta   90.00
_cell.angle_gamma   90.00
#
_symmetry.space_group_name_H-M   'P 1'
#
loop_
_entity.id
_entity.type
_entity.pdbx_description
1 polymer ?
#
loop_
_entity_poly.entity_id
_entity_poly.type
_entity_poly.pdbx_seq_one_letter_code
_entity_poly.pdbx_strand_id
1 'polypeptide(L)'
;MKVISKQEYTELMEFIEPHLKDLWNHKNKERINQEKEPLNIFQFGFSIVDIYNYKIDADTQFYMIFNSTFLRVIYQGIQNALQEYPDNFGTGNASDVIEALYNVSGYKRFGSIEDYIQFLTDHLCCYIVYRENGIFSDNILRVDLLRQILPSKDNDAKNDFVGGLLHTLKHFSIDNQNLSTGIYVHNIFDIHHLMYLIAMSFRLRTGEGCKYKAVQELSDGKMLAFFYYYCPLNFF
;
A
#
# COMPACT_ATOMS: atom_id res chain seq x y z
N MET A 1 -1.92 19.54 -1.48
CA MET A 1 -1.99 18.79 -0.22
C MET A 1 -2.37 19.74 0.90
N LYS A 2 -3.36 19.39 1.72
CA LYS A 2 -3.80 20.17 2.89
C LYS A 2 -3.91 19.25 4.11
N VAL A 3 -3.45 19.72 5.26
CA VAL A 3 -3.79 19.11 6.56
C VAL A 3 -5.27 19.36 6.84
N ILE A 4 -5.99 18.32 7.26
CA ILE A 4 -7.43 18.43 7.47
C ILE A 4 -7.76 19.11 8.81
N SER A 5 -8.90 19.79 8.88
CA SER A 5 -9.40 20.34 10.14
C SER A 5 -9.90 19.23 11.07
N LYS A 6 -10.05 19.54 12.37
CA LYS A 6 -10.62 18.60 13.35
C LYS A 6 -12.03 18.14 12.97
N GLN A 7 -12.85 19.05 12.41
CA GLN A 7 -14.19 18.71 11.95
C GLN A 7 -14.14 17.74 10.76
N GLU A 8 -13.32 18.03 9.74
CA GLU A 8 -13.11 17.13 8.59
C GLU A 8 -12.62 15.75 9.05
N TYR A 9 -11.73 15.70 10.05
CA TYR A 9 -11.27 14.46 10.65
C TYR A 9 -12.40 13.67 11.29
N THR A 10 -13.24 14.31 12.11
CA THR A 10 -14.39 13.66 12.75
C THR A 10 -15.34 13.10 11.69
N GLU A 11 -15.73 13.90 10.68
CA GLU A 11 -16.60 13.45 9.58
C GLU A 11 -16.01 12.24 8.84
N LEU A 12 -14.71 12.26 8.55
CA LEU A 12 -14.02 11.19 7.84
C LEU A 12 -13.93 9.91 8.68
N MET A 13 -13.63 10.03 9.98
CA MET A 13 -13.54 8.87 10.87
C MET A 13 -14.93 8.24 11.09
N GLU A 14 -15.97 9.04 11.30
CA GLU A 14 -17.36 8.56 11.42
C GLU A 14 -17.80 7.78 10.18
N PHE A 15 -17.39 8.22 8.99
CA PHE A 15 -17.64 7.52 7.74
C PHE A 15 -16.84 6.21 7.61
N ILE A 16 -15.53 6.24 7.89
CA ILE A 16 -14.64 5.12 7.58
C ILE A 16 -14.67 4.00 8.62
N GLU A 17 -14.87 4.32 9.90
CA GLU A 17 -14.84 3.35 11.00
C GLU A 17 -15.75 2.13 10.77
N PRO A 18 -17.04 2.26 10.40
CA PRO A 18 -17.90 1.10 10.13
C PRO A 18 -17.36 0.24 8.97
N HIS A 19 -16.88 0.87 7.89
CA HIS A 19 -16.30 0.15 6.75
C HIS A 19 -15.05 -0.64 7.13
N LEU A 20 -14.18 -0.05 7.96
CA LEU A 20 -12.98 -0.74 8.45
C LEU A 20 -13.34 -1.91 9.36
N LYS A 21 -14.37 -1.75 10.19
CA LYS A 21 -14.86 -2.81 11.08
C LYS A 21 -15.40 -3.99 10.28
N ASP A 22 -16.17 -3.72 9.23
CA ASP A 22 -16.68 -4.75 8.33
C ASP A 22 -15.55 -5.47 7.59
N LEU A 23 -14.56 -4.72 7.09
CA LEU A 23 -13.35 -5.29 6.49
C LEU A 23 -12.58 -6.18 7.47
N TRP A 24 -12.43 -5.75 8.72
CA TRP A 24 -11.73 -6.51 9.75
C TRP A 24 -12.48 -7.79 10.13
N ASN A 25 -13.80 -7.71 10.34
CA ASN A 25 -14.64 -8.88 10.59
C ASN A 25 -14.55 -9.89 9.45
N HIS A 26 -14.61 -9.40 8.21
CA HIS A 26 -14.47 -10.23 7.03
C HIS A 26 -13.10 -10.91 6.96
N LYS A 27 -12.00 -10.15 7.15
CA LYS A 27 -10.65 -10.71 7.19
C LYS A 27 -10.49 -11.79 8.26
N ASN A 28 -11.05 -11.58 9.45
CA ASN A 28 -10.99 -12.59 10.51
C ASN A 28 -11.78 -13.84 10.16
N LYS A 29 -12.96 -13.71 9.52
CA LYS A 29 -13.71 -14.86 9.01
C LYS A 29 -12.90 -15.66 8.00
N GLU A 30 -12.25 -14.99 7.05
CA GLU A 30 -11.40 -15.64 6.04
C GLU A 30 -10.18 -16.33 6.65
N ARG A 31 -9.54 -15.73 7.67
CA ARG A 31 -8.43 -16.35 8.40
C ARG A 31 -8.87 -17.62 9.12
N ILE A 32 -10.01 -17.60 9.80
CA ILE A 32 -10.60 -18.77 10.45
C ILE A 32 -10.88 -19.88 9.41
N ASN A 33 -11.44 -19.52 8.25
CA ASN A 33 -11.66 -20.48 7.16
C ASN A 33 -10.36 -21.11 6.62
N GLN A 34 -9.24 -20.40 6.74
CA GLN A 34 -7.90 -20.86 6.36
C GLN A 34 -7.12 -21.50 7.52
N GLU A 35 -7.78 -21.81 8.65
CA GLU A 35 -7.13 -22.36 9.86
C GLU A 35 -6.01 -21.46 10.42
N LYS A 36 -6.10 -20.14 10.19
CA LYS A 36 -5.17 -19.13 10.71
C LYS A 36 -5.77 -18.43 11.92
N GLU A 37 -4.92 -18.06 12.86
CA GLU A 37 -5.30 -17.24 14.01
C GLU A 37 -5.93 -15.91 13.55
N PRO A 38 -7.05 -15.47 14.15
CA PRO A 38 -7.65 -14.18 13.82
C PRO A 38 -6.73 -13.03 14.21
N LEU A 39 -6.86 -11.90 13.50
CA LEU A 39 -6.25 -10.65 13.91
C LEU A 39 -6.87 -10.22 15.25
N ASN A 40 -6.03 -10.10 16.26
CA ASN A 40 -6.42 -9.72 17.62
C ASN A 40 -6.46 -8.19 17.84
N ILE A 41 -5.99 -7.41 16.86
CA ILE A 41 -5.98 -5.94 16.91
C ILE A 41 -6.77 -5.37 15.74
N PHE A 42 -7.73 -4.50 16.05
CA PHE A 42 -8.44 -3.67 15.08
C PHE A 42 -7.91 -2.23 15.16
N GLN A 43 -7.36 -1.72 14.05
CA GLN A 43 -6.93 -0.33 13.95
C GLN A 43 -8.05 0.53 13.36
N PHE A 44 -8.60 1.42 14.18
CA PHE A 44 -9.61 2.42 13.77
C PHE A 44 -9.18 3.86 14.04
N GLY A 45 -8.15 4.07 14.87
CA GLY A 45 -7.56 5.39 15.11
C GLY A 45 -6.41 5.67 14.14
N PHE A 46 -6.51 6.79 13.44
CA PHE A 46 -5.43 7.33 12.60
C PHE A 46 -5.04 8.71 13.09
N SER A 47 -3.75 9.01 13.08
CA SER A 47 -3.29 10.33 13.47
C SER A 47 -3.75 11.36 12.43
N ILE A 48 -4.33 12.48 12.87
CA ILE A 48 -4.75 13.56 11.95
C ILE A 48 -3.59 14.10 11.11
N VAL A 49 -2.36 14.02 11.61
CA VAL A 49 -1.14 14.46 10.89
C VAL A 49 -0.68 13.47 9.82
N ASP A 50 -1.18 12.23 9.87
CA ASP A 50 -0.92 11.18 8.89
C ASP A 50 -2.07 11.07 7.87
N ILE A 51 -2.92 12.11 7.78
CA ILE A 51 -4.01 12.20 6.81
C ILE A 51 -3.80 13.39 5.89
N TYR A 52 -3.72 13.11 4.60
CA TYR A 52 -3.51 14.12 3.57
C TYR A 52 -4.74 14.25 2.70
N ASN A 53 -5.26 15.48 2.59
CA ASN A 53 -6.33 15.81 1.66
C ASN A 53 -5.73 16.39 0.36
N TYR A 54 -6.19 15.84 -0.76
CA TYR A 54 -5.92 16.34 -2.11
C TYR A 54 -7.22 16.73 -2.79
N LYS A 55 -7.35 18.02 -3.10
CA LYS A 55 -8.38 18.51 -4.01
C LYS A 55 -7.96 18.23 -5.44
N ILE A 56 -8.85 17.60 -6.21
CA ILE A 56 -8.62 17.30 -7.61
C ILE A 56 -9.25 18.41 -8.48
N ASP A 57 -10.51 18.74 -8.20
CA ASP A 57 -11.27 19.80 -8.85
C ASP A 57 -12.21 20.47 -7.83
N ALA A 58 -13.19 21.25 -8.30
CA ALA A 58 -14.08 22.02 -7.43
C ALA A 58 -14.89 21.12 -6.47
N ASP A 59 -15.30 19.95 -6.95
CA ASP A 59 -16.26 19.08 -6.27
C ASP A 59 -15.66 17.72 -5.86
N THR A 60 -14.47 17.40 -6.36
CA THR A 60 -13.80 16.12 -6.11
C THR A 60 -12.53 16.31 -5.30
N GLN A 61 -12.43 15.57 -4.20
CA GLN A 61 -11.21 15.44 -3.42
C GLN A 61 -11.03 14.00 -2.92
N PHE A 62 -9.83 13.66 -2.48
CA PHE A 62 -9.59 12.40 -1.79
C PHE A 62 -8.70 12.59 -0.56
N TYR A 63 -8.85 11.66 0.37
CA TYR A 63 -8.11 11.58 1.61
C TYR A 63 -7.22 10.35 1.56
N MET A 64 -5.92 10.53 1.78
CA MET A 64 -4.98 9.45 2.03
C MET A 64 -4.78 9.31 3.52
N ILE A 65 -5.14 8.17 4.08
CA ILE A 65 -5.16 7.89 5.52
C ILE A 65 -4.10 6.82 5.77
N PHE A 66 -2.95 7.25 6.27
CA PHE A 66 -1.82 6.34 6.44
C PHE A 66 -1.82 5.72 7.84
N ASN A 67 -1.50 4.43 7.92
CA ASN A 67 -0.89 3.90 9.12
C ASN A 67 0.48 4.61 9.33
N SER A 68 0.76 5.12 10.53
CA SER A 68 1.99 5.89 10.80
C SER A 68 3.26 5.11 10.49
N THR A 69 3.27 3.80 10.73
CA THR A 69 4.40 2.93 10.39
C THR A 69 4.53 2.72 8.89
N PHE A 70 3.41 2.55 8.17
CA PHE A 70 3.42 2.55 6.70
C PHE A 70 4.06 3.83 6.16
N LEU A 71 3.61 4.99 6.68
CA LEU A 71 4.12 6.30 6.28
C LEU A 71 5.63 6.40 6.52
N ARG A 72 6.08 5.99 7.71
CA ARG A 72 7.51 5.97 8.06
C ARG A 72 8.34 5.06 7.15
N VAL A 73 7.82 3.89 6.76
CA VAL A 73 8.53 2.99 5.85
C VAL A 73 8.71 3.64 4.48
N ILE A 74 7.67 4.26 3.92
CA ILE A 74 7.76 4.86 2.57
C ILE A 74 8.58 6.16 2.53
N TYR A 75 8.61 6.93 3.63
CA TYR A 75 9.38 8.17 3.69
C TYR A 75 10.85 7.96 4.07
N GLN A 76 11.12 7.02 4.99
CA GLN A 76 12.45 6.86 5.58
C GLN A 76 12.96 5.43 5.47
N GLY A 77 12.12 4.43 5.78
CA GLY A 77 12.56 3.03 5.85
C GLY A 77 13.21 2.52 4.56
N ILE A 78 12.58 2.76 3.41
CA ILE A 78 13.12 2.35 2.10
C ILE A 78 14.40 3.13 1.77
N GLN A 79 14.45 4.44 2.06
CA GLN A 79 15.64 5.25 1.80
C GLN A 79 16.83 4.82 2.65
N ASN A 80 16.61 4.55 3.95
CA ASN A 80 17.65 4.04 4.83
C ASN A 80 18.13 2.65 4.36
N ALA A 81 17.21 1.78 3.95
CA ALA A 81 17.56 0.46 3.41
C ALA A 81 18.40 0.57 2.13
N LEU A 82 18.08 1.50 1.23
CA LEU A 82 18.87 1.77 0.03
C LEU A 82 20.28 2.30 0.36
N GLN A 83 20.39 3.17 1.36
CA GLN A 83 21.67 3.73 1.77
C GLN A 83 22.58 2.71 2.46
N GLU A 84 22.02 1.85 3.32
CA GLU A 84 22.79 0.89 4.11
C GLU A 84 23.00 -0.46 3.40
N TYR A 85 22.05 -0.87 2.56
CA TYR A 85 22.03 -2.18 1.87
C TYR A 85 21.67 -2.03 0.37
N PRO A 86 22.41 -1.23 -0.42
CA PRO A 86 22.07 -0.99 -1.82
C PRO A 86 22.06 -2.26 -2.68
N ASP A 87 22.94 -3.23 -2.38
CA ASP A 87 23.08 -4.47 -3.14
C ASP A 87 21.88 -5.44 -2.98
N ASN A 88 20.99 -5.17 -2.02
CA ASN A 88 19.77 -5.94 -1.79
C ASN A 88 18.61 -5.49 -2.70
N PHE A 89 18.80 -4.45 -3.52
CA PHE A 89 17.79 -3.93 -4.44
C PHE A 89 18.16 -4.25 -5.89
N GLY A 90 17.14 -4.50 -6.72
CA GLY A 90 17.31 -4.88 -8.13
C GLY A 90 17.82 -6.32 -8.36
N THR A 91 17.80 -7.17 -7.34
CA THR A 91 18.32 -8.56 -7.42
C THR A 91 17.35 -9.54 -8.09
N GLY A 92 16.10 -9.14 -8.27
CA GLY A 92 15.00 -10.02 -8.65
C GLY A 92 14.51 -10.92 -7.52
N ASN A 93 14.96 -10.73 -6.27
CA ASN A 93 14.54 -11.54 -5.12
C ASN A 93 13.93 -10.68 -4.01
N ALA A 94 12.66 -10.92 -3.70
CA ALA A 94 11.91 -10.20 -2.67
C ALA A 94 12.50 -10.36 -1.27
N SER A 95 13.12 -11.51 -0.99
CA SER A 95 13.76 -11.78 0.31
C SER A 95 14.88 -10.80 0.62
N ASP A 96 15.68 -10.41 -0.39
CA ASP A 96 16.81 -9.50 -0.19
C ASP A 96 16.30 -8.11 0.24
N VAL A 97 15.24 -7.62 -0.41
CA VAL A 97 14.60 -6.33 -0.07
C VAL A 97 14.00 -6.36 1.33
N ILE A 98 13.35 -7.46 1.71
CA ILE A 98 12.79 -7.64 3.06
C ILE A 98 13.90 -7.66 4.11
N GLU A 99 15.01 -8.35 3.84
CA GLU A 99 16.16 -8.39 4.74
C GLU A 99 16.73 -6.98 4.98
N ALA A 100 16.91 -6.20 3.92
CA ALA A 100 17.37 -4.82 4.03
C ALA A 100 16.41 -3.96 4.88
N LEU A 101 15.10 -4.04 4.63
CA LEU A 101 14.09 -3.32 5.40
C LEU A 101 14.06 -3.77 6.88
N TYR A 102 14.14 -5.07 7.12
CA TYR A 102 14.19 -5.65 8.46
C TYR A 102 15.40 -5.12 9.24
N ASN A 103 16.57 -5.08 8.60
CA ASN A 103 17.82 -4.63 9.20
C ASN A 103 17.78 -3.17 9.66
N VAL A 104 17.20 -2.27 8.86
CA VAL A 104 17.10 -0.83 9.19
C VAL A 104 15.88 -0.47 10.05
N SER A 105 14.88 -1.35 10.13
CA SER A 105 13.63 -1.07 10.87
C SER A 105 13.80 -1.04 12.40
N GLY A 106 14.85 -1.67 12.92
CA GLY A 106 15.02 -1.96 14.35
C GLY A 106 14.17 -3.13 14.85
N TYR A 107 13.45 -3.84 13.97
CA TYR A 107 12.52 -4.91 14.35
C TYR A 107 13.22 -6.14 14.98
N LYS A 108 14.51 -6.32 14.72
CA LYS A 108 15.38 -7.33 15.37
C LYS A 108 15.28 -7.37 16.89
N ARG A 109 14.87 -6.27 17.52
CA ARG A 109 14.69 -6.17 18.98
C ARG A 109 13.38 -6.79 19.49
N PHE A 110 12.45 -7.10 18.59
CA PHE A 110 11.09 -7.52 18.92
C PHE A 110 10.76 -8.94 18.43
N GLY A 111 11.34 -9.38 17.31
CA GLY A 111 11.01 -10.67 16.74
C GLY A 111 11.92 -11.05 15.58
N SER A 112 11.60 -12.17 14.93
CA SER A 112 12.33 -12.68 13.76
C SER A 112 11.96 -11.94 12.47
N ILE A 113 12.61 -12.31 11.36
CA ILE A 113 12.26 -11.77 10.04
C ILE A 113 10.88 -12.27 9.58
N GLU A 114 10.48 -13.47 9.97
CA GLU A 114 9.15 -14.02 9.72
C GLU A 114 8.08 -13.22 10.46
N ASP A 115 8.32 -12.87 11.72
CA ASP A 115 7.44 -11.98 12.48
C ASP A 115 7.32 -10.60 11.81
N TYR A 116 8.43 -10.10 11.27
CA TYR A 116 8.45 -8.83 10.53
C TYR A 116 7.61 -8.92 9.24
N ILE A 117 7.76 -9.98 8.45
CA ILE A 117 6.94 -10.20 7.23
C ILE A 117 5.46 -10.26 7.58
N GLN A 118 5.09 -10.96 8.65
CA GLN A 118 3.70 -11.04 9.12
C GLN A 118 3.19 -9.66 9.52
N PHE A 119 4.00 -8.89 10.26
CA PHE A 119 3.68 -7.52 10.66
C PHE A 119 3.45 -6.59 9.46
N LEU A 120 4.32 -6.63 8.45
CA LEU A 120 4.19 -5.85 7.21
C LEU A 120 2.89 -6.21 6.46
N THR A 121 2.52 -7.49 6.47
CA THR A 121 1.37 -8.01 5.72
C THR A 121 0.04 -7.69 6.40
N ASP A 122 -0.05 -7.81 7.72
CA ASP A 122 -1.32 -7.68 8.43
C ASP A 122 -1.72 -6.21 8.67
N HIS A 123 -0.74 -5.33 8.94
CA HIS A 123 -1.01 -4.02 9.54
C HIS A 123 -0.70 -2.82 8.64
N LEU A 124 0.34 -2.89 7.81
CA LEU A 124 0.83 -1.71 7.10
C LEU A 124 0.02 -1.45 5.83
N CYS A 125 -0.88 -0.49 5.91
CA CYS A 125 -1.67 -0.04 4.77
C CYS A 125 -1.96 1.48 4.80
N CYS A 126 -2.38 1.98 3.64
CA CYS A 126 -2.98 3.29 3.44
C CYS A 126 -4.40 3.10 2.90
N TYR A 127 -5.36 3.86 3.43
CA TYR A 127 -6.70 3.94 2.86
C TYR A 127 -6.84 5.21 2.02
N ILE A 128 -7.54 5.11 0.88
CA ILE A 128 -7.86 6.23 0.02
C ILE A 128 -9.37 6.32 -0.06
N VAL A 129 -9.91 7.43 0.41
CA VAL A 129 -11.35 7.72 0.45
C VAL A 129 -11.64 8.93 -0.41
N TYR A 130 -12.59 8.79 -1.33
CA TYR A 130 -13.03 9.88 -2.19
C TYR A 130 -14.20 10.65 -1.55
N ARG A 131 -14.26 11.95 -1.80
CA ARG A 131 -15.40 12.80 -1.50
C ARG A 131 -15.77 13.58 -2.75
N GLU A 132 -16.96 13.32 -3.27
CA GLU A 132 -17.50 13.87 -4.51
C GLU A 132 -18.79 14.65 -4.20
N ASN A 133 -18.88 15.91 -4.63
CA ASN A 133 -20.01 16.79 -4.34
C ASN A 133 -20.33 16.86 -2.83
N GLY A 134 -19.31 16.82 -1.98
CA GLY A 134 -19.44 16.85 -0.53
C GLY A 134 -19.83 15.51 0.13
N ILE A 135 -20.01 14.43 -0.63
CA ILE A 135 -20.43 13.10 -0.14
C ILE A 135 -19.25 12.13 -0.22
N PHE A 136 -18.99 11.36 0.84
CA PHE A 136 -17.96 10.33 0.81
C PHE A 136 -18.40 9.13 -0.05
N SER A 137 -17.46 8.59 -0.82
CA SER A 137 -17.67 7.40 -1.64
C SER A 137 -17.43 6.13 -0.82
N ASP A 138 -18.37 5.19 -0.88
CA ASP A 138 -18.24 3.85 -0.28
C ASP A 138 -17.11 3.02 -0.92
N ASN A 139 -16.59 3.44 -2.08
CA ASN A 139 -15.47 2.80 -2.74
C ASN A 139 -14.13 3.22 -2.12
N ILE A 140 -13.73 2.52 -1.06
CA ILE A 140 -12.47 2.76 -0.35
C ILE A 140 -11.37 1.89 -0.96
N LEU A 141 -10.27 2.52 -1.43
CA LEU A 141 -9.09 1.78 -1.86
C LEU A 141 -8.16 1.55 -0.67
N ARG A 142 -7.78 0.30 -0.44
CA ARG A 142 -6.72 -0.08 0.50
C ARG A 142 -5.44 -0.44 -0.25
N VAL A 143 -4.37 0.29 0.02
CA VAL A 143 -3.02 0.02 -0.49
C VAL A 143 -2.20 -0.60 0.62
N ASP A 144 -1.95 -1.91 0.53
CA ASP A 144 -1.06 -2.62 1.45
C ASP A 144 0.41 -2.37 1.08
N LEU A 145 1.30 -2.31 2.07
CA LEU A 145 2.73 -2.24 1.80
C LEU A 145 3.21 -3.55 1.16
N LEU A 146 2.82 -4.67 1.79
CA LEU A 146 3.08 -6.03 1.37
C LEU A 146 1.78 -6.84 1.47
N ARG A 147 1.49 -7.68 0.47
CA ARG A 147 0.37 -8.64 0.53
C ARG A 147 0.84 -10.07 0.71
N GLN A 148 1.82 -10.49 -0.08
CA GLN A 148 2.37 -11.84 -0.01
C GLN A 148 3.75 -11.89 -0.66
N ILE A 149 4.55 -12.87 -0.24
CA ILE A 149 5.79 -13.29 -0.88
C ILE A 149 5.61 -14.75 -1.29
N LEU A 150 5.86 -15.07 -2.55
CA LEU A 150 5.75 -16.43 -3.10
C LEU A 150 7.03 -16.79 -3.88
N PRO A 151 7.37 -18.08 -4.03
CA PRO A 151 8.43 -18.50 -4.94
C PRO A 151 8.19 -17.95 -6.35
N SER A 152 9.26 -17.52 -7.00
CA SER A 152 9.19 -16.98 -8.35
C SER A 152 8.82 -18.08 -9.33
N LYS A 153 7.93 -17.76 -10.28
CA LYS A 153 7.52 -18.71 -11.33
C LYS A 153 8.66 -19.10 -12.26
N ASP A 154 9.65 -18.23 -12.39
CA ASP A 154 10.77 -18.40 -13.32
C ASP A 154 12.00 -19.00 -12.63
N ASN A 155 12.09 -18.92 -11.30
CA ASN A 155 13.22 -19.42 -10.53
C ASN A 155 12.83 -19.72 -9.07
N ASP A 156 12.70 -21.00 -8.72
CA ASP A 156 12.32 -21.46 -7.38
C ASP A 156 13.31 -21.06 -6.27
N ALA A 157 14.53 -20.63 -6.59
CA ALA A 157 15.49 -20.11 -5.62
C ALA A 157 15.27 -18.63 -5.27
N LYS A 158 14.34 -17.95 -5.94
CA LYS A 158 13.98 -16.54 -5.69
C LYS A 158 12.54 -16.44 -5.28
N ASN A 159 12.22 -15.36 -4.57
CA ASN A 159 10.87 -15.02 -4.19
C ASN A 159 10.40 -13.75 -4.90
N ASP A 160 9.11 -13.68 -5.22
CA ASP A 160 8.44 -12.54 -5.79
C ASP A 160 7.48 -11.91 -4.78
N PHE A 161 7.45 -10.56 -4.77
CA PHE A 161 6.33 -9.85 -4.16
C PHE A 161 5.08 -10.09 -4.99
N VAL A 162 3.96 -10.43 -4.35
CA VAL A 162 2.67 -10.61 -5.02
C VAL A 162 1.70 -9.57 -4.48
N GLY A 163 1.55 -8.47 -5.23
CA GLY A 163 0.71 -7.34 -4.85
C GLY A 163 1.29 -6.43 -3.76
N GLY A 164 0.60 -5.33 -3.49
CA GLY A 164 1.05 -4.28 -2.55
C GLY A 164 2.01 -3.27 -3.18
N LEU A 165 2.42 -2.28 -2.39
CA LEU A 165 3.30 -1.21 -2.82
C LEU A 165 4.69 -1.71 -3.18
N LEU A 166 5.28 -2.64 -2.40
CA LEU A 166 6.61 -3.20 -2.70
C LEU A 166 6.68 -3.93 -4.05
N HIS A 167 5.59 -4.58 -4.46
CA HIS A 167 5.47 -5.15 -5.81
C HIS A 167 5.47 -4.06 -6.88
N THR A 168 4.76 -2.96 -6.64
CA THR A 168 4.68 -1.84 -7.58
C THR A 168 6.03 -1.14 -7.73
N LEU A 169 6.75 -0.97 -6.62
CA LEU A 169 8.08 -0.33 -6.57
C LEU A 169 9.15 -1.06 -7.37
N LYS A 170 8.94 -2.33 -7.77
CA LYS A 170 9.89 -3.04 -8.65
C LYS A 170 10.05 -2.38 -10.03
N HIS A 171 9.11 -1.53 -10.41
CA HIS A 171 9.13 -0.82 -11.69
C HIS A 171 9.74 0.58 -11.60
N PHE A 172 10.20 1.01 -10.42
CA PHE A 172 10.61 2.39 -10.20
C PHE A 172 11.97 2.49 -9.53
N SER A 173 12.63 3.63 -9.75
CA SER A 173 13.89 4.01 -9.15
C SER A 173 13.82 5.43 -8.56
N ILE A 174 14.74 5.78 -7.66
CA ILE A 174 15.03 7.17 -7.26
C ILE A 174 16.54 7.35 -7.40
N ASP A 175 16.98 8.44 -8.03
CA ASP A 175 18.40 8.69 -8.31
C ASP A 175 19.13 7.49 -8.95
N ASN A 176 18.43 6.81 -9.87
CA ASN A 176 18.87 5.58 -10.55
C ASN A 176 19.05 4.34 -9.65
N GLN A 177 18.64 4.39 -8.38
CA GLN A 177 18.61 3.23 -7.48
C GLN A 177 17.22 2.58 -7.50
N ASN A 178 17.17 1.29 -7.80
CA ASN A 178 15.90 0.54 -7.86
C ASN A 178 15.25 0.46 -6.48
N LEU A 179 13.94 0.68 -6.40
CA LEU A 179 13.23 0.75 -5.11
C LEU A 179 12.76 -0.61 -4.57
N SER A 180 12.94 -1.68 -5.33
CA SER A 180 12.53 -3.05 -4.97
C SER A 180 13.29 -4.06 -5.85
N THR A 181 12.67 -5.15 -6.27
CA THR A 181 13.35 -6.29 -6.91
C THR A 181 13.71 -6.07 -8.39
N GLY A 182 13.09 -5.13 -9.09
CA GLY A 182 13.28 -4.96 -10.53
C GLY A 182 14.53 -4.17 -10.90
N ILE A 183 14.92 -4.29 -12.17
CA ILE A 183 16.14 -3.69 -12.72
C ILE A 183 15.87 -2.44 -13.59
N TYR A 184 14.59 -2.07 -13.74
CA TYR A 184 14.19 -0.98 -14.62
C TYR A 184 14.44 0.37 -13.94
N VAL A 185 15.21 1.22 -14.61
CA VAL A 185 15.46 2.59 -14.15
C VAL A 185 14.35 3.51 -14.66
N HIS A 186 13.33 3.69 -13.84
CA HIS A 186 12.24 4.65 -14.07
C HIS A 186 12.15 5.58 -12.86
N ASN A 187 12.89 6.68 -12.94
CA ASN A 187 13.01 7.60 -11.82
C ASN A 187 11.68 8.28 -11.51
N ILE A 188 11.23 8.12 -10.27
CA ILE A 188 10.17 8.93 -9.67
C ILE A 188 10.80 9.99 -8.77
N PHE A 189 10.04 11.05 -8.48
CA PHE A 189 10.48 12.08 -7.55
C PHE A 189 10.58 11.54 -6.12
N ASP A 190 9.49 10.94 -5.62
CA ASP A 190 9.46 10.23 -4.35
C ASP A 190 8.31 9.20 -4.33
N ILE A 191 8.31 8.30 -3.35
CA ILE A 191 7.32 7.23 -3.19
C ILE A 191 5.93 7.78 -2.83
N HIS A 192 5.88 8.92 -2.14
CA HIS A 192 4.63 9.55 -1.75
C HIS A 192 3.89 10.15 -2.96
N HIS A 193 4.61 10.69 -3.94
CA HIS A 193 4.07 11.10 -5.22
C HIS A 193 3.52 9.91 -6.01
N LEU A 194 4.20 8.75 -5.98
CA LEU A 194 3.65 7.52 -6.54
C LEU A 194 2.34 7.12 -5.87
N MET A 195 2.23 7.24 -4.54
CA MET A 195 0.97 7.02 -3.83
C MET A 195 -0.13 7.97 -4.31
N TYR A 196 0.18 9.26 -4.51
CA TYR A 196 -0.73 10.22 -5.12
C TYR A 196 -1.19 9.80 -6.53
N LEU A 197 -0.27 9.33 -7.38
CA LEU A 197 -0.59 8.85 -8.73
C LEU A 197 -1.48 7.60 -8.70
N ILE A 198 -1.22 6.66 -7.79
CA ILE A 198 -2.08 5.50 -7.56
C ILE A 198 -3.49 5.95 -7.18
N ALA A 199 -3.61 6.94 -6.29
CA ALA A 199 -4.89 7.53 -5.92
C ALA A 199 -5.59 8.07 -7.17
N MET A 200 -4.95 8.98 -7.90
CA MET A 200 -5.49 9.62 -9.11
C MET A 200 -5.92 8.59 -10.16
N SER A 201 -5.14 7.54 -10.38
CA SER A 201 -5.49 6.45 -11.27
C SER A 201 -6.74 5.71 -10.82
N PHE A 202 -6.92 5.46 -9.51
CA PHE A 202 -8.11 4.77 -9.01
C PHE A 202 -9.42 5.52 -9.31
N ARG A 203 -9.40 6.85 -9.45
CA ARG A 203 -10.57 7.62 -9.92
C ARG A 203 -11.02 7.19 -11.31
N LEU A 204 -10.06 6.89 -12.19
CA LEU A 204 -10.29 6.52 -13.59
C LEU A 204 -10.60 5.03 -13.77
N ARG A 205 -10.81 4.29 -12.67
CA ARG A 205 -11.04 2.85 -12.73
C ARG A 205 -12.33 2.55 -13.47
N THR A 206 -12.25 1.57 -14.35
CA THR A 206 -13.39 0.96 -15.04
C THR A 206 -13.33 -0.55 -14.85
N GLY A 207 -14.47 -1.20 -14.68
CA GLY A 207 -14.55 -2.64 -14.48
C GLY A 207 -15.84 -3.04 -13.78
N GLU A 208 -16.08 -4.35 -13.72
CA GLU A 208 -17.22 -4.96 -13.05
C GLU A 208 -16.75 -6.08 -12.11
N GLY A 209 -17.53 -6.32 -11.05
CA GLY A 209 -17.22 -7.31 -10.03
C GLY A 209 -15.98 -6.92 -9.23
N CYS A 210 -14.91 -7.71 -9.38
CA CYS A 210 -13.75 -7.67 -8.48
C CYS A 210 -12.43 -7.30 -9.16
N LYS A 211 -12.46 -6.97 -10.45
CA LYS A 211 -11.29 -6.57 -11.22
C LYS A 211 -11.58 -5.23 -11.90
N TYR A 212 -10.78 -4.24 -11.56
CA TYR A 212 -10.85 -2.91 -12.14
C TYR A 212 -9.51 -2.58 -12.77
N LYS A 213 -9.58 -1.77 -13.82
CA LYS A 213 -8.41 -1.25 -14.52
C LYS A 213 -8.56 0.26 -14.62
N ALA A 214 -7.48 0.98 -14.40
CA ALA A 214 -7.37 2.38 -14.77
C ALA A 214 -6.23 2.57 -15.76
N VAL A 215 -6.44 3.49 -16.69
CA VAL A 215 -5.40 4.02 -17.57
C VAL A 215 -5.32 5.51 -17.32
N GLN A 216 -4.16 5.97 -16.87
CA GLN A 216 -3.86 7.39 -16.74
C GLN A 216 -2.85 7.77 -17.82
N GLU A 217 -3.28 8.68 -18.70
CA GLU A 217 -2.40 9.28 -19.70
C GLU A 217 -1.47 10.29 -19.01
N LEU A 218 -0.17 10.16 -19.23
CA LEU A 218 0.88 11.06 -18.76
C LEU A 218 1.54 11.75 -19.96
N SER A 219 2.32 12.81 -19.74
CA SER A 219 3.03 13.51 -20.83
C SER A 219 3.92 12.59 -21.65
N ASP A 220 4.59 11.64 -20.99
CA ASP A 220 5.67 10.82 -21.57
C ASP A 220 5.31 9.33 -21.60
N GLY A 221 4.03 8.98 -21.40
CA GLY A 221 3.60 7.58 -21.42
C GLY A 221 2.22 7.35 -20.82
N LYS A 222 1.94 6.08 -20.51
CA LYS A 222 0.67 5.67 -19.90
C LYS A 222 0.94 4.87 -18.64
N MET A 223 0.27 5.23 -17.55
CA MET A 223 0.22 4.40 -16.35
C MET A 223 -0.99 3.49 -16.43
N LEU A 224 -0.73 2.18 -16.39
CA LEU A 224 -1.75 1.15 -16.33
C LEU A 224 -1.77 0.57 -14.91
N ALA A 225 -2.89 0.73 -14.21
CA ALA A 225 -3.07 0.20 -12.87
C ALA A 225 -4.21 -0.83 -12.85
N PHE A 226 -3.96 -1.98 -12.21
CA PHE A 226 -4.97 -2.99 -11.94
C PHE A 226 -5.32 -2.95 -10.46
N PHE A 227 -6.62 -2.83 -10.17
CA PHE A 227 -7.15 -2.83 -8.83
C PHE A 227 -8.04 -4.04 -8.64
N TYR A 228 -7.94 -4.63 -7.46
CA TYR A 228 -8.73 -5.79 -7.11
C TYR A 228 -9.58 -5.42 -5.92
N TYR A 229 -10.89 -5.47 -6.10
CA TYR A 229 -11.83 -5.43 -4.99
C TYR A 229 -11.89 -6.84 -4.41
N TYR A 230 -11.92 -6.95 -3.08
CA TYR A 230 -11.94 -8.27 -2.46
C TYR A 230 -13.24 -8.99 -2.83
N CYS A 231 -13.12 -10.11 -3.56
CA CYS A 231 -14.25 -10.96 -3.96
C CYS A 231 -14.31 -12.17 -3.03
N PRO A 232 -15.48 -12.56 -2.51
CA PRO A 232 -15.65 -13.79 -1.74
C PRO A 232 -15.50 -15.08 -2.57
N LEU A 233 -15.07 -14.99 -3.84
CA LEU A 233 -14.79 -16.14 -4.70
C LEU A 233 -13.28 -16.28 -4.86
N ASN A 234 -12.72 -17.19 -4.06
CA ASN A 234 -11.48 -17.96 -4.24
C ASN A 234 -10.43 -17.35 -5.17
N PHE A 235 -9.36 -16.80 -4.58
CA PHE A 235 -8.08 -16.68 -5.26
C PHE A 235 -7.11 -17.73 -4.70
N PHE A 236 -6.76 -18.69 -5.56
CA PHE A 236 -5.48 -19.40 -5.58
C PHE A 236 -4.49 -18.60 -6.45
#